data_AF-A0A2E5E295-F1
#
_entry.id   AF-A0A2E5E295-F1
#
_cell.length_a   1.000
_cell.length_b   1.000
_cell.length_c   1.000
_cell.angle_alpha   90.00
_cell.angle_beta   90.00
_cell.angle_gamma   90.00
#
_symmetry.space_group_name_H-M   'P 1'
#
loop_
_entity.id
_entity.type
_entity.pdbx_description
1 polymer ?
#
loop_
_entity_poly.entity_id
_entity_poly.type
_entity_poly.pdbx_seq_one_letter_code
_entity_poly.pdbx_strand_id
1 'polypeptide(L)'
;MILNFTIRMAVLLLVLLSSLSMSACNRPNFDPKLAMPPYPYELHTTNVIPIQVFRDGTHIEIVNSTDNSWSDLTVWINQRFAAKLSQLPAGQRVSMNLFDFRDDLGEQFRAGGLLRTRPAAKVELVELQSGLEQPLVGLISVMPGKGQ
;
A
#
# COMPACT_ATOMS: atom_id res chain seq x y z
N MET A 1 -25.39 55.70 -5.92
CA MET A 1 -23.95 55.49 -6.15
C MET A 1 -23.35 54.37 -5.26
N ILE A 2 -23.84 54.18 -4.03
CA ILE A 2 -23.32 53.19 -3.06
C ILE A 2 -23.66 51.73 -3.45
N LEU A 3 -24.83 51.48 -4.05
CA LEU A 3 -25.29 50.13 -4.44
C LEU A 3 -24.44 49.47 -5.54
N ASN A 4 -23.92 50.25 -6.49
CA ASN A 4 -23.06 49.74 -7.56
C ASN A 4 -21.65 49.41 -7.04
N PHE A 5 -21.22 50.01 -5.93
CA PHE A 5 -19.91 49.75 -5.33
C PHE A 5 -19.91 48.43 -4.54
N THR A 6 -20.96 48.17 -3.76
CA THR A 6 -21.12 46.90 -3.02
C THR A 6 -21.28 45.69 -3.95
N ILE A 7 -22.02 45.83 -5.06
CA ILE A 7 -22.17 44.76 -6.06
C ILE A 7 -20.83 44.44 -6.73
N ARG A 8 -20.04 45.44 -7.11
CA ARG A 8 -18.71 45.24 -7.71
C ARG A 8 -17.73 44.56 -6.75
N MET A 9 -17.78 44.93 -5.47
CA MET A 9 -16.91 44.34 -4.45
C MET A 9 -17.29 42.88 -4.16
N ALA A 10 -18.58 42.56 -4.11
CA ALA A 10 -19.07 41.19 -3.93
C ALA A 10 -18.70 40.28 -5.12
N VAL A 11 -18.81 40.78 -6.36
CA VAL A 11 -18.39 40.03 -7.55
C VAL A 11 -16.88 39.77 -7.55
N LEU A 12 -16.07 40.76 -7.18
CA LEU A 12 -14.61 40.59 -7.04
C LEU A 12 -14.24 39.54 -5.98
N LEU A 13 -14.93 39.52 -4.84
CA LEU A 13 -14.71 38.56 -3.76
C LEU A 13 -15.12 37.14 -4.17
N LEU A 14 -16.22 37.01 -4.93
CA LEU A 14 -16.69 35.72 -5.45
C LEU A 14 -15.74 35.15 -6.51
N VAL A 15 -15.21 36.01 -7.39
CA VAL A 15 -14.19 35.62 -8.39
C VAL A 15 -12.89 35.19 -7.70
N LEU A 16 -12.47 35.88 -6.63
CA LEU A 16 -11.28 35.50 -5.87
C LEU A 16 -11.45 34.17 -5.14
N LEU A 17 -12.63 33.91 -4.53
CA LEU A 17 -12.90 32.61 -3.90
C LEU A 17 -12.95 31.46 -4.91
N SER A 18 -13.39 31.73 -6.14
CA SER A 18 -13.50 30.74 -7.21
C SER A 18 -12.15 30.35 -7.80
N SER A 19 -11.14 31.23 -7.75
CA SER A 19 -9.79 30.93 -8.24
C SER A 19 -8.95 30.13 -7.24
N LEU A 20 -9.22 30.26 -5.93
CA LEU A 20 -8.52 29.47 -4.90
C LEU A 20 -8.94 27.99 -4.83
N SER A 21 -10.13 27.65 -5.32
CA SER A 21 -10.65 26.27 -5.28
C SER A 21 -10.12 25.35 -6.38
N MET A 22 -9.35 25.86 -7.34
CA MET A 22 -8.79 25.04 -8.44
C MET A 22 -7.39 24.48 -8.19
N SER A 23 -6.76 24.72 -7.04
CA SER A 23 -5.40 24.25 -6.74
C SER A 23 -5.32 22.89 -6.02
N ALA A 24 -6.44 22.18 -5.84
CA ALA A 24 -6.47 20.89 -5.15
C ALA A 24 -6.22 19.67 -6.06
N CYS A 25 -5.37 19.80 -7.09
CA CYS A 25 -4.94 18.66 -7.88
C CYS A 25 -3.94 17.82 -7.07
N ASN A 26 -4.43 16.74 -6.45
CA ASN A 26 -3.61 15.71 -5.81
C ASN A 26 -2.84 14.95 -6.91
N ARG A 27 -1.68 15.47 -7.32
CA ARG A 27 -0.81 14.81 -8.28
C ARG A 27 -0.20 13.57 -7.61
N PRO A 28 -0.43 12.35 -8.13
CA PRO A 28 0.28 11.18 -7.62
C PRO A 28 1.78 11.39 -7.78
N ASN A 29 2.54 11.06 -6.72
CA ASN A 29 3.99 11.16 -6.72
C ASN A 29 4.58 9.99 -7.52
N PHE A 30 4.54 10.10 -8.85
CA PHE A 30 5.10 9.10 -9.75
C PHE A 30 6.63 9.15 -9.70
N ASP A 31 7.26 8.08 -9.20
CA ASP A 31 8.71 7.91 -9.22
C ASP A 31 9.05 6.58 -9.91
N PRO A 32 9.41 6.61 -11.21
CA PRO A 32 9.68 5.41 -11.98
C PRO A 32 10.91 4.63 -11.49
N LYS A 33 11.80 5.25 -10.70
CA LYS A 33 12.97 4.55 -10.14
C LYS A 33 12.61 3.64 -8.98
N LEU A 34 11.48 3.91 -8.33
CA LEU A 34 10.96 3.14 -7.19
C LEU A 34 9.77 2.27 -7.58
N ALA A 35 9.31 2.36 -8.83
CA ALA A 35 8.17 1.60 -9.33
C ALA A 35 8.50 0.11 -9.37
N MET A 36 7.56 -0.69 -8.86
CA MET A 36 7.57 -2.14 -8.98
C MET A 36 6.82 -2.56 -10.26
N PRO A 37 6.98 -3.80 -10.74
CA PRO A 37 6.11 -4.34 -11.78
C PRO A 37 4.63 -4.23 -11.37
N PRO A 38 3.70 -4.09 -12.33
CA PRO A 38 2.27 -4.15 -12.03
C PRO A 38 1.89 -5.53 -11.49
N TYR A 39 0.81 -5.58 -10.72
CA TYR A 39 0.28 -6.84 -10.21
C TYR A 39 -0.13 -7.78 -11.35
N PRO A 40 0.37 -9.04 -11.39
CA PRO A 40 0.10 -9.98 -12.48
C PRO A 40 -1.25 -10.70 -12.25
N TYR A 41 -2.33 -10.08 -12.68
CA TYR A 41 -3.69 -10.58 -12.48
C TYR A 41 -3.91 -11.99 -13.06
N GLU A 42 -3.24 -12.32 -14.16
CA GLU A 42 -3.30 -13.62 -14.82
C GLU A 42 -2.66 -14.76 -14.02
N LEU A 43 -1.78 -14.46 -13.06
CA LEU A 43 -1.12 -15.44 -12.20
C LEU A 43 -1.78 -15.55 -10.82
N HIS A 44 -2.82 -14.74 -10.55
CA HIS A 44 -3.56 -14.81 -9.29
C HIS A 44 -4.26 -16.16 -9.15
N THR A 45 -4.20 -16.74 -7.95
CA THR A 45 -4.85 -18.02 -7.65
C THR A 45 -5.61 -17.96 -6.34
N THR A 46 -6.48 -18.95 -6.11
CA THR A 46 -7.17 -19.16 -4.84
C THR A 46 -6.41 -20.10 -3.90
N ASN A 47 -5.17 -20.50 -4.26
CA ASN A 47 -4.35 -21.36 -3.43
C ASN A 47 -3.83 -20.57 -2.23
N VAL A 48 -4.05 -21.08 -1.03
CA VAL A 48 -3.62 -20.48 0.23
C VAL A 48 -2.79 -21.49 1.01
N ILE A 49 -1.57 -21.11 1.37
CA ILE A 49 -0.67 -21.93 2.19
C ILE A 49 -0.75 -21.52 3.66
N PRO A 50 -0.46 -22.43 4.61
CA PRO A 50 -0.58 -22.17 6.04
C PRO A 50 0.60 -21.34 6.61
N ILE A 51 1.01 -20.30 5.88
CA ILE A 51 1.94 -19.27 6.33
C ILE A 51 1.11 -18.08 6.79
N GLN A 52 1.42 -17.56 7.97
CA GLN A 52 0.63 -16.51 8.60
C GLN A 52 1.34 -15.16 8.47
N VAL A 53 0.55 -14.10 8.32
CA VAL A 53 1.05 -12.73 8.30
C VAL A 53 0.37 -11.93 9.38
N PHE A 54 1.17 -11.31 10.24
CA PHE A 54 0.72 -10.39 11.27
C PHE A 54 1.19 -9.00 10.91
N ARG A 55 0.39 -7.99 11.26
CA ARG A 55 0.87 -6.62 11.22
C ARG A 55 1.17 -6.13 12.62
N ASP A 56 2.38 -5.59 12.79
CA ASP A 56 2.78 -4.84 13.98
C ASP A 56 3.20 -3.42 13.59
N GLY A 57 2.30 -2.45 13.81
CA GLY A 57 2.53 -1.05 13.47
C GLY A 57 2.89 -0.84 12.00
N THR A 58 4.16 -0.51 11.75
CA THR A 58 4.73 -0.24 10.41
C THR A 58 5.44 -1.45 9.81
N HIS A 59 5.37 -2.62 10.44
CA HIS A 59 5.98 -3.86 9.95
C HIS A 59 4.92 -4.93 9.74
N ILE A 60 5.25 -5.90 8.88
CA ILE A 60 4.58 -7.20 8.84
C ILE A 60 5.55 -8.29 9.27
N GLU A 61 5.04 -9.24 10.03
CA GLU A 61 5.73 -10.46 10.43
C GLU A 61 5.14 -11.62 9.65
N ILE A 62 5.94 -12.26 8.81
CA ILE A 62 5.57 -13.45 8.04
C ILE A 62 6.12 -14.67 8.78
N VAL A 63 5.22 -15.55 9.24
CA VAL A 63 5.57 -16.75 10.01
C VAL A 63 5.35 -17.98 9.14
N ASN A 64 6.45 -18.60 8.71
CA ASN A 64 6.44 -19.83 7.96
C ASN A 64 6.51 -21.04 8.90
N SER A 65 5.36 -21.55 9.30
CA SER A 65 5.26 -22.75 10.16
C SER A 65 5.31 -24.07 9.36
N THR A 66 5.64 -24.01 8.07
CA THR A 66 5.73 -25.19 7.20
C THR A 66 7.14 -25.77 7.17
N ASP A 67 7.29 -26.92 6.52
CA ASP A 67 8.57 -27.58 6.21
C ASP A 67 9.22 -27.09 4.91
N ASN A 68 8.55 -26.20 4.16
CA ASN A 68 9.03 -25.68 2.89
C ASN A 68 9.70 -24.32 3.07
N SER A 69 10.92 -24.18 2.57
CA SER A 69 11.63 -22.91 2.50
C SER A 69 11.42 -22.25 1.14
N TRP A 70 11.42 -20.92 1.13
CA TRP A 70 11.26 -20.13 -0.08
C TRP A 70 12.40 -19.10 -0.20
N SER A 71 12.77 -18.74 -1.42
CA SER A 71 13.80 -17.75 -1.70
C SER A 71 13.44 -16.90 -2.93
N ASP A 72 14.05 -15.72 -3.02
CA ASP A 72 13.93 -14.79 -4.15
C ASP A 72 12.47 -14.47 -4.52
N LEU A 73 11.68 -14.18 -3.49
CA LEU A 73 10.25 -13.96 -3.59
C LEU A 73 9.92 -12.49 -3.85
N THR A 74 8.76 -12.27 -4.44
CA THR A 74 8.03 -11.00 -4.36
C THR A 74 6.85 -11.18 -3.43
N VAL A 75 6.77 -10.34 -2.41
CA VAL A 75 5.62 -10.27 -1.49
C VAL A 75 4.69 -9.19 -2.01
N TRP A 76 3.44 -9.56 -2.24
CA TRP A 76 2.39 -8.67 -2.69
C TRP A 76 1.41 -8.37 -1.55
N ILE A 77 1.03 -7.10 -1.40
CA ILE A 77 0.01 -6.64 -0.47
C ILE A 77 -1.12 -5.99 -1.25
N ASN A 78 -2.35 -6.45 -0.98
CA ASN A 78 -3.60 -5.93 -1.55
C ASN A 78 -3.54 -5.78 -3.08
N GLN A 79 -2.91 -6.73 -3.78
CA GLN A 79 -2.81 -6.78 -5.25
C GLN A 79 -2.25 -5.49 -5.88
N ARG A 80 -1.41 -4.75 -5.15
CA ARG A 80 -0.90 -3.47 -5.61
C ARG A 80 0.53 -3.20 -5.18
N PHE A 81 0.82 -3.39 -3.90
CA PHE A 81 2.11 -3.03 -3.35
C PHE A 81 3.01 -4.26 -3.28
N ALA A 82 4.24 -4.13 -3.76
CA ALA A 82 5.22 -5.21 -3.80
C ALA A 82 6.51 -4.85 -3.07
N ALA A 83 7.15 -5.85 -2.48
CA ALA A 83 8.52 -5.78 -2.00
C ALA A 83 9.24 -7.11 -2.26
N LYS A 84 10.56 -7.06 -2.45
CA LYS A 84 11.38 -8.26 -2.59
C LYS A 84 11.71 -8.85 -1.22
N LEU A 85 11.65 -10.18 -1.14
CA LEU A 85 12.04 -10.94 0.04
C LEU A 85 13.06 -11.99 -0.37
N SER A 86 14.27 -11.90 0.18
CA SER A 86 15.38 -12.79 -0.18
C SER A 86 15.13 -14.24 0.24
N GLN A 87 14.64 -14.45 1.46
CA GLN A 87 14.40 -15.79 1.99
C GLN A 87 13.25 -15.80 3.00
N LEU A 88 12.46 -16.87 2.95
CA LEU A 88 11.49 -17.24 3.96
C LEU A 88 11.75 -18.69 4.38
N PRO A 89 12.64 -18.91 5.37
CA PRO A 89 13.03 -20.26 5.79
C PRO A 89 11.86 -21.01 6.45
N ALA A 90 11.86 -22.34 6.32
CA ALA A 90 10.95 -23.22 7.04
C ALA A 90 11.11 -23.07 8.56
N GLY A 91 9.99 -23.03 9.29
CA GLY A 91 9.95 -22.88 10.74
C GLY A 91 10.37 -21.51 11.28
N GLN A 92 10.58 -20.50 10.42
CA GLN A 92 11.08 -19.19 10.83
C GLN A 92 10.08 -18.06 10.60
N ARG A 93 10.36 -16.92 11.24
CA ARG A 93 9.65 -15.66 11.03
C ARG A 93 10.56 -14.67 10.32
N VAL A 94 9.99 -13.86 9.43
CA VAL A 94 10.69 -12.76 8.79
C VAL A 94 9.88 -11.48 8.93
N SER A 95 10.57 -10.41 9.32
CA SER A 95 10.00 -9.07 9.45
C SER A 95 10.26 -8.27 8.18
N MET A 96 9.24 -7.58 7.67
CA MET A 96 9.37 -6.64 6.56
C MET A 96 8.80 -5.28 6.94
N ASN A 97 9.52 -4.22 6.62
CA ASN A 97 9.05 -2.86 6.83
C ASN A 97 8.04 -2.49 5.74
N LEU A 98 6.84 -2.08 6.13
CA LEU A 98 5.80 -1.67 5.18
C LEU A 98 6.22 -0.45 4.36
N PHE A 99 7.14 0.37 4.85
CA PHE A 99 7.71 1.48 4.08
C PHE A 99 8.60 1.06 2.91
N ASP A 100 8.94 -0.22 2.76
CA ASP A 100 9.71 -0.73 1.61
C ASP A 100 8.80 -1.16 0.44
N PHE A 101 7.51 -1.33 0.70
CA PHE A 101 6.55 -1.73 -0.33
C PHE A 101 6.21 -0.57 -1.27
N ARG A 102 6.22 -0.84 -2.58
CA ARG A 102 5.95 0.13 -3.65
C ARG A 102 4.94 -0.43 -4.63
N ASP A 103 4.15 0.43 -5.25
CA ASP A 103 3.29 0.05 -6.37
C ASP A 103 3.96 0.29 -7.74
N ASP A 104 3.19 0.14 -8.81
CA ASP A 104 3.58 0.35 -10.20
C ASP A 104 3.88 1.81 -10.58
N LEU A 105 3.52 2.75 -9.71
CA LEU A 105 3.81 4.17 -9.83
C LEU A 105 4.96 4.61 -8.92
N GLY A 106 5.48 3.71 -8.07
CA GLY A 106 6.47 4.03 -7.05
C GLY A 106 5.88 4.64 -5.78
N GLU A 107 4.55 4.62 -5.61
CA GLU A 107 3.90 5.07 -4.37
C GLU A 107 4.23 4.10 -3.24
N GLN A 108 4.65 4.64 -2.10
CA GLN A 108 4.93 3.87 -0.89
C GLN A 108 3.64 3.43 -0.19
N PHE A 109 3.65 2.20 0.35
CA PHE A 109 2.55 1.72 1.18
C PHE A 109 2.34 2.63 2.41
N ARG A 110 1.07 2.97 2.69
CA ARG A 110 0.69 3.84 3.81
C ARG A 110 0.73 3.09 5.13
N ALA A 111 1.92 2.85 5.65
CA ALA A 111 2.16 2.08 6.87
C ALA A 111 1.64 2.76 8.15
N GLY A 112 1.42 4.08 8.13
CA GLY A 112 0.98 4.86 9.29
C GLY A 112 2.14 5.61 9.95
N GLY A 113 2.20 5.59 11.28
CA GLY A 113 3.20 6.32 12.06
C GLY A 113 2.63 7.50 12.87
N LEU A 114 3.51 8.14 13.63
CA LEU A 114 3.18 9.19 14.61
C LEU A 114 2.71 10.50 13.96
N LEU A 115 3.29 10.88 12.82
CA LEU A 115 3.04 12.15 12.12
C LEU A 115 2.23 11.97 10.83
N ARG A 116 1.38 10.94 10.75
CA ARG A 116 0.62 10.64 9.54
C ARG A 116 -0.48 11.68 9.30
N THR A 117 -0.62 12.15 8.06
CA THR A 117 -1.72 13.02 7.62
C THR A 117 -2.90 12.25 7.02
N ARG A 118 -2.71 10.94 6.76
CA ARG A 118 -3.73 10.03 6.22
C ARG A 118 -3.83 8.77 7.09
N PRO A 119 -5.00 8.09 7.14
CA PRO A 119 -5.12 6.80 7.80
C PRO A 119 -4.16 5.76 7.21
N ALA A 120 -3.67 4.87 8.06
CA ALA A 120 -2.87 3.73 7.61
C ALA A 120 -3.72 2.82 6.71
N ALA A 121 -3.18 2.41 5.56
CA ALA A 121 -3.83 1.41 4.71
C ALA A 121 -3.81 0.06 5.43
N LYS A 122 -4.86 -0.75 5.33
CA LYS A 122 -4.90 -2.09 5.94
C LYS A 122 -4.07 -3.10 5.14
N VAL A 123 -3.66 -4.18 5.78
CA VAL A 123 -3.02 -5.35 5.13
C VAL A 123 -4.08 -6.46 5.12
N GLU A 124 -4.81 -6.60 4.02
CA GLU A 124 -5.99 -7.48 3.94
C GLU A 124 -5.68 -8.76 3.15
N LEU A 125 -4.87 -8.64 2.09
CA LEU A 125 -4.42 -9.75 1.27
C LEU A 125 -2.90 -9.71 1.17
N VAL A 126 -2.26 -10.85 1.42
CA VAL A 126 -0.81 -11.03 1.24
C VAL A 126 -0.56 -12.27 0.43
N GLU A 127 0.27 -12.14 -0.61
CA GLU A 127 0.57 -13.21 -1.56
C GLU A 127 2.08 -13.29 -1.83
N LEU A 128 2.56 -14.48 -2.15
CA LEU A 128 3.94 -14.74 -2.53
C LEU A 128 4.01 -15.12 -4.01
N GLN A 129 5.05 -14.63 -4.68
CA GLN A 129 5.38 -14.98 -6.04
C GLN A 129 6.87 -15.36 -6.13
N SER A 130 7.17 -16.61 -6.51
CA SER A 130 8.55 -17.14 -6.58
C SER A 130 9.23 -16.97 -7.94
N GLY A 131 8.60 -16.25 -8.87
CA GLY A 131 9.13 -15.98 -10.21
C GLY A 131 8.10 -15.26 -11.07
N LEU A 132 8.55 -14.58 -12.13
CA LEU A 132 7.69 -13.69 -12.93
C LEU A 132 6.49 -14.40 -13.57
N GLU A 133 6.62 -15.68 -13.92
CA GLU A 133 5.57 -16.49 -14.55
C GLU A 133 4.97 -17.52 -13.58
N GLN A 134 5.41 -17.53 -12.32
CA GLN A 134 4.91 -18.48 -11.34
C GLN A 134 3.60 -17.99 -10.72
N PRO A 135 2.65 -18.91 -10.46
CA PRO A 135 1.38 -18.56 -9.83
C PRO A 135 1.59 -17.94 -8.46
N LEU A 136 0.73 -16.99 -8.10
CA LEU A 136 0.70 -16.39 -6.78
C LEU A 136 0.07 -17.35 -5.79
N VAL A 137 0.61 -17.37 -4.57
CA VAL A 137 0.09 -18.16 -3.48
C VAL A 137 -0.27 -17.25 -2.33
N GLY A 138 -1.53 -17.32 -1.89
CA GLY A 138 -2.04 -16.53 -0.78
C GLY A 138 -1.51 -16.99 0.58
N LEU A 139 -1.39 -16.05 1.50
CA LEU A 139 -1.05 -16.26 2.90
C LEU A 139 -2.24 -15.91 3.80
N ILE A 140 -2.22 -16.42 5.03
CA ILE A 140 -3.26 -16.17 6.02
C ILE A 140 -2.96 -14.85 6.73
N SER A 141 -3.67 -13.77 6.37
CA SER A 141 -3.58 -12.50 7.09
C SER A 141 -4.35 -12.57 8.41
N VAL A 142 -3.63 -12.43 9.52
CA VAL A 142 -4.22 -12.40 10.87
C VAL A 142 -4.32 -10.94 11.30
N MET A 143 -5.53 -10.41 11.25
CA MET A 143 -5.80 -9.09 11.82
C MET A 143 -5.77 -9.20 13.34
N PRO A 144 -5.06 -8.30 14.06
CA PRO A 144 -5.22 -8.22 15.51
C PRO A 144 -6.70 -7.96 15.82
N GLY A 145 -7.27 -8.78 16.71
CA GLY A 145 -8.64 -8.60 17.15
C GLY A 145 -8.84 -7.17 17.65
N LYS A 146 -10.01 -6.58 17.40
CA LYS A 146 -10.37 -5.30 18.03
C LYS A 146 -10.32 -5.54 19.54
N GLY A 147 -9.28 -5.04 20.21
CA GLY A 147 -9.27 -4.94 21.66
C GLY A 147 -10.54 -4.24 22.10
N GLN A 148 -11.28 -4.85 23.02
CA GLN A 148 -12.35 -4.18 23.76
C GLN A 148 -11.73 -3.15 24.69
#